data_AF-A0A151SJW4-F1
#
_entry.id   AF-A0A151SJW4-F1
#
_cell.length_a   1.000
_cell.length_b   1.000
_cell.length_c   1.000
_cell.angle_alpha   90.00
_cell.angle_beta   90.00
_cell.angle_gamma   90.00
#
_symmetry.space_group_name_H-M   'P 1'
#
loop_
_entity.id
_entity.type
_entity.pdbx_description
1 polymer ?
#
loop_
_entity_poly.entity_id
_entity_poly.type
_entity_poly.pdbx_seq_one_letter_code
_entity_poly.pdbx_strand_id
1 'polypeptide(L)'
;YADSDYSGDLVRRRSLTCYIFTLYGCVVSWNTTLQPTVALSTNEAEYMSLTEGVKEGIQLQGLIDSLSLNVQRCILYCDSQNVLYLAKISVYHERSKHIDARLNFI
;
A
#
# COMPACT_ATOMS: atom_id res chain seq x y z
N TYR A 1 8.56 -1.07 0.42
CA TYR A 1 8.29 -0.43 -0.89
C TYR A 1 6.99 -0.99 -1.41
N ALA A 2 6.12 -0.16 -1.98
CA ALA A 2 4.86 -0.55 -2.59
C ALA A 2 4.81 -0.01 -4.03
N ASP A 3 4.30 -0.83 -4.94
CA ASP A 3 4.29 -0.59 -6.38
C ASP A 3 3.05 -1.21 -7.01
N SER A 4 2.60 -0.68 -8.15
CA SER A 4 1.52 -1.28 -8.92
C SER A 4 1.83 -1.32 -10.40
N ASP A 5 1.52 -2.43 -11.05
CA ASP A 5 1.63 -2.55 -12.50
C ASP A 5 0.24 -2.35 -13.13
N TYR A 6 0.05 -1.19 -13.78
CA TYR A 6 -1.17 -0.86 -14.50
C TYR A 6 -1.09 -1.39 -15.94
N SER A 7 -2.12 -2.14 -16.36
CA SER A 7 -2.25 -2.71 -17.72
C SER A 7 -1.48 -4.01 -18.02
N GLY A 8 -0.98 -4.74 -17.01
CA GLY A 8 -0.33 -6.05 -17.21
C GLY A 8 -1.28 -7.19 -17.63
N ASP A 9 -2.58 -7.11 -17.31
CA ASP A 9 -3.56 -8.17 -17.62
C ASP A 9 -4.57 -7.69 -18.69
N LEU A 10 -4.32 -8.06 -19.95
CA LEU A 10 -5.19 -7.75 -21.10
C LEU A 10 -6.56 -8.44 -21.03
N VAL A 11 -6.72 -9.49 -20.21
CA VAL A 11 -7.95 -10.29 -20.12
C VAL A 11 -8.87 -9.74 -19.04
N ARG A 12 -8.32 -9.38 -17.87
CA ARG A 12 -9.13 -8.91 -16.73
C ARG A 12 -9.08 -7.40 -16.52
N ARG A 13 -8.17 -6.68 -17.19
CA ARG A 13 -7.92 -5.23 -17.03
C ARG A 13 -7.67 -4.81 -15.57
N ARG A 14 -7.12 -5.70 -14.76
CA ARG A 14 -6.81 -5.45 -13.34
C ARG A 14 -5.32 -5.21 -13.20
N SER A 15 -4.97 -4.23 -12.38
CA SER A 15 -3.57 -3.94 -12.06
C SER A 15 -3.04 -4.94 -11.05
N LEU A 16 -1.71 -5.09 -10.98
CA LEU A 16 -1.06 -5.80 -9.89
C LEU A 16 -0.79 -4.84 -8.74
N THR A 17 -0.97 -5.32 -7.52
CA THR A 17 -0.51 -4.68 -6.29
C THR A 17 0.67 -5.47 -5.77
N CYS A 18 1.79 -4.80 -5.50
CA CYS A 18 3.00 -5.40 -4.95
C CYS A 18 3.53 -4.58 -3.77
N TYR A 19 4.02 -5.27 -2.75
CA TYR A 19 4.83 -4.65 -1.71
C TYR A 19 5.95 -5.59 -1.25
N ILE A 20 6.99 -4.97 -0.67
CA ILE A 20 8.10 -5.66 -0.03
C ILE A 20 8.57 -4.89 1.21
N PHE A 21 8.73 -5.62 2.31
CA PHE A 21 9.26 -5.14 3.58
C PHE A 21 10.57 -5.83 3.90
N THR A 22 11.55 -5.03 4.30
CA THR A 22 12.87 -5.50 4.70
C THR A 22 13.17 -5.09 6.13
N LEU A 23 13.78 -5.99 6.91
CA LEU A 23 14.28 -5.76 8.25
C LEU A 23 15.75 -6.17 8.31
N TYR A 24 16.63 -5.27 8.77
CA TYR A 24 18.09 -5.50 8.82
C TYR A 24 18.71 -5.97 7.49
N GLY A 25 18.17 -5.52 6.35
CA GLY A 25 18.63 -5.93 5.02
C GLY A 25 18.05 -7.25 4.51
N CYS A 26 17.26 -7.97 5.31
CA CYS A 26 16.58 -9.19 4.93
C CYS A 26 15.12 -8.93 4.58
N VAL A 27 14.59 -9.59 3.55
CA VAL A 27 13.15 -9.54 3.23
C VAL A 27 12.37 -10.31 4.29
N VAL A 28 11.38 -9.67 4.90
CA VAL A 28 10.56 -10.26 5.98
C VAL A 28 9.10 -10.46 5.58
N SER A 29 8.58 -9.64 4.66
CA SER A 29 7.25 -9.81 4.09
C SER A 29 7.23 -9.25 2.67
N TRP A 30 6.54 -9.94 1.78
CA TRP A 30 6.31 -9.49 0.42
C TRP A 30 5.02 -10.14 -0.09
N ASN A 31 4.36 -9.45 -1.01
CA ASN A 31 3.19 -9.99 -1.68
C ASN A 31 3.04 -9.37 -3.07
N THR A 32 2.50 -10.13 -4.00
CA THR A 32 2.09 -9.65 -5.32
C THR A 32 0.74 -10.26 -5.65
N THR A 33 -0.29 -9.43 -5.72
CA THR A 33 -1.67 -9.89 -5.93
C THR A 33 -2.36 -9.08 -7.02
N LEU A 34 -3.23 -9.71 -7.80
CA LEU A 34 -4.15 -9.00 -8.68
C LEU A 34 -5.10 -8.16 -7.85
N GLN A 35 -5.29 -6.90 -8.25
CA GLN A 35 -6.23 -6.03 -7.58
C GLN A 35 -7.65 -6.61 -7.62
N PRO A 36 -8.41 -6.54 -6.51
CA PRO A 36 -9.75 -7.10 -6.44
C PRO A 36 -10.73 -6.37 -7.37
N THR A 37 -10.45 -5.09 -7.64
CA THR A 37 -11.21 -4.21 -8.52
C THR A 37 -10.34 -3.69 -9.66
N VAL A 38 -10.97 -3.31 -10.77
CA VAL A 38 -10.30 -2.63 -11.87
C VAL A 38 -10.06 -1.18 -11.44
N ALA A 39 -8.80 -0.76 -11.40
CA ALA A 39 -8.44 0.64 -11.22
C ALA A 39 -8.78 1.44 -12.49
N LEU A 40 -9.33 2.64 -12.32
CA LEU A 40 -9.72 3.54 -13.41
C LEU A 40 -8.55 4.45 -13.84
N SER A 41 -7.45 4.45 -13.09
CA SER A 41 -6.22 5.17 -13.41
C SER A 41 -5.00 4.51 -12.76
N THR A 42 -3.80 4.85 -13.25
CA THR A 42 -2.53 4.44 -12.61
C THR A 42 -2.43 4.93 -11.17
N ASN A 43 -2.80 6.18 -10.91
CA ASN A 43 -2.80 6.73 -9.54
C ASN A 43 -3.71 5.94 -8.59
N GLU A 44 -4.87 5.47 -9.07
CA GLU A 44 -5.77 4.64 -8.26
C GLU A 44 -5.17 3.26 -7.99
N ALA A 45 -4.54 2.64 -9.00
CA ALA A 45 -3.85 1.38 -8.84
C ALA A 45 -2.70 1.48 -7.82
N GLU A 46 -1.90 2.55 -7.90
CA GLU A 46 -0.80 2.81 -6.98
C GLU A 46 -1.31 3.11 -5.56
N TYR A 47 -2.39 3.88 -5.44
CA TYR A 47 -3.03 4.14 -4.14
C TYR A 47 -3.53 2.86 -3.48
N MET A 48 -4.21 2.00 -4.25
CA MET A 48 -4.65 0.68 -3.76
C MET A 48 -3.46 -0.18 -3.31
N SER A 49 -2.35 -0.16 -4.06
CA SER A 49 -1.14 -0.89 -3.67
C SER A 49 -0.51 -0.34 -2.39
N LEU A 50 -0.44 0.99 -2.28
CA LEU A 50 0.04 1.66 -1.08
C LEU A 50 -0.84 1.32 0.13
N THR A 51 -2.17 1.31 0.00
CA THR A 51 -3.09 0.92 1.08
C THR A 51 -2.82 -0.50 1.58
N GLU A 52 -2.64 -1.47 0.68
CA GLU A 52 -2.31 -2.84 1.08
C GLU A 52 -0.94 -2.94 1.75
N GLY A 53 0.06 -2.19 1.24
CA GLY A 53 1.36 -2.06 1.89
C GLY A 53 1.26 -1.48 3.31
N VAL A 54 0.44 -0.44 3.52
CA VAL A 54 0.26 0.16 4.86
C VAL A 54 -0.37 -0.83 5.83
N LYS A 55 -1.40 -1.59 5.42
CA LYS A 55 -2.03 -2.61 6.26
C LYS A 55 -1.01 -3.65 6.73
N GLU A 56 -0.19 -4.16 5.82
CA GLU A 56 0.88 -5.09 6.15
C GLU A 56 1.91 -4.44 7.09
N GLY A 57 2.31 -3.19 6.84
CA GLY A 57 3.23 -2.45 7.69
C GLY A 57 2.73 -2.29 9.13
N ILE A 58 1.43 -2.05 9.32
CA ILE A 58 0.80 -1.99 10.65
C ILE A 58 0.87 -3.35 11.34
N GLN A 59 0.55 -4.43 10.62
CA GLN A 59 0.63 -5.79 11.17
C GLN A 59 2.06 -6.17 11.57
N LEU A 60 3.04 -5.86 10.72
CA LEU A 60 4.46 -6.07 11.00
C LEU A 60 4.94 -5.25 12.20
N GLN A 61 4.49 -4.00 12.34
CA GLN A 61 4.82 -3.19 13.51
C GLN A 61 4.27 -3.82 14.79
N GLY A 62 3.01 -4.27 14.78
CA GLY A 62 2.42 -4.98 15.92
C GLY A 62 3.18 -6.26 16.28
N LEU A 63 3.67 -7.00 15.28
CA LEU A 63 4.50 -8.19 15.49
C LEU A 63 5.85 -7.81 16.11
N ILE A 64 6.54 -6.80 15.59
CA ILE A 64 7.81 -6.28 16.11
C ILE A 64 7.67 -5.84 17.56
N ASP A 65 6.60 -5.11 17.88
CA ASP A 65 6.30 -4.62 19.23
C ASP A 65 6.06 -5.81 20.18
N SER A 66 5.34 -6.84 19.73
CA SER A 66 5.11 -8.07 20.52
C SER A 66 6.40 -8.85 20.81
N LEU A 67 7.37 -8.78 19.89
CA LEU A 67 8.69 -9.39 20.02
C LEU A 67 9.69 -8.52 20.81
N SER A 68 9.26 -7.35 21.30
CA SER A 68 10.11 -6.39 22.02
C SER A 68 11.36 -5.99 21.25
N LEU A 69 11.29 -5.99 19.91
CA LEU A 69 12.38 -5.56 19.05
C LEU A 69 12.39 -4.02 18.99
N ASN A 70 13.54 -3.42 19.29
CA ASN A 70 13.70 -1.95 19.24
C ASN A 70 13.95 -1.48 17.80
N VAL A 71 12.93 -1.64 16.96
CA VAL A 71 12.95 -1.23 15.56
C VAL A 71 12.11 0.04 15.43
N GLN A 72 12.67 1.07 14.78
CA GLN A 72 11.93 2.30 14.49
C GLN A 72 10.71 2.01 13.60
N ARG A 73 9.74 2.94 13.63
CA ARG A 73 8.49 2.85 12.86
C ARG A 73 8.73 2.39 11.42
N CYS A 74 7.93 1.43 10.96
CA CYS A 74 7.94 0.96 9.58
C CYS A 74 7.82 2.12 8.57
N ILE A 75 8.74 2.20 7.60
CA ILE A 75 8.74 3.21 6.54
C ILE A 75 8.32 2.53 5.23
N LEU A 76 7.22 3.01 4.65
CA LEU A 76 6.76 2.57 3.34
C LEU A 76 7.12 3.60 2.26
N TYR A 77 7.82 3.14 1.24
CA TYR A 77 8.19 3.91 0.07
C TYR A 77 7.28 3.58 -1.11
N CYS A 78 6.94 4.57 -1.92
CA CYS A 78 6.22 4.48 -3.19
C CYS A 78 6.86 5.50 -4.15
N ASP A 79 6.96 5.16 -5.42
CA ASP A 79 7.51 6.01 -6.49
C ASP A 79 6.57 7.16 -6.90
N SER A 80 5.28 7.01 -6.66
CA SER A 80 4.27 8.02 -7.03
C SER A 80 4.14 9.15 -6.01
N GLN A 81 4.70 10.31 -6.37
CA GLN A 81 4.60 11.53 -5.56
C GLN A 81 3.14 12.00 -5.38
N ASN A 82 2.29 11.79 -6.38
CA ASN A 82 0.86 12.12 -6.31
C ASN A 82 0.14 11.30 -5.25
N VAL A 83 0.43 9.99 -5.19
CA VAL A 83 -0.15 9.07 -4.22
C VAL A 83 0.35 9.36 -2.82
N LEU A 84 1.64 9.67 -2.66
CA LEU A 84 2.19 10.12 -1.38
C LEU A 84 1.55 11.43 -0.89
N TYR A 85 1.24 12.35 -1.79
CA TYR A 85 0.54 13.59 -1.46
C TYR A 85 -0.91 13.33 -1.04
N LEU A 86 -1.63 12.49 -1.78
CA LEU A 86 -3.00 12.09 -1.44
C LEU A 86 -3.07 11.35 -0.11
N ALA A 87 -2.15 10.42 0.16
CA ALA A 87 -2.08 9.69 1.42
C ALA A 87 -1.83 10.62 2.62
N LYS A 88 -0.99 11.65 2.45
CA LYS A 88 -0.80 12.67 3.49
C LYS A 88 -2.08 13.47 3.71
N ILE A 89 -2.78 13.89 2.66
CA ILE A 89 -4.02 14.67 2.78
C ILE A 89 -5.17 13.84 3.35
N SER A 90 -5.31 12.57 2.99
CA SER A 90 -6.36 11.70 3.52
C SER A 90 -6.20 11.46 5.02
N VAL A 91 -4.97 11.42 5.54
CA VAL A 91 -4.68 11.41 6.98
C VAL A 91 -5.14 12.70 7.67
N TYR A 92 -5.26 13.82 6.95
CA TYR A 92 -5.70 15.12 7.48
C TYR A 92 -7.16 15.49 7.14
N HIS A 93 -7.81 14.83 6.18
CA HIS A 93 -9.18 15.13 5.76
C HIS A 93 -10.01 13.86 5.50
N GLU A 94 -11.02 13.64 6.36
CA GLU A 94 -12.15 12.67 6.26
C GLU A 94 -13.07 12.85 5.02
N ARG A 95 -12.61 13.42 3.91
CA ARG A 95 -13.48 13.71 2.76
C ARG A 95 -12.83 13.38 1.43
N SER A 96 -12.91 12.11 1.06
CA SER A 96 -13.03 11.67 -0.34
C SER A 96 -14.16 10.65 -0.44
N LYS A 97 -15.39 11.13 -0.22
CA LYS A 97 -16.64 10.35 -0.07
C LYS A 97 -17.04 9.45 -1.24
N HIS A 98 -16.31 9.43 -2.35
CA HIS A 98 -16.54 8.47 -3.46
C HIS A 98 -15.54 7.31 -3.48
N ILE A 99 -14.46 7.37 -2.70
CA ILE A 99 -13.44 6.31 -2.52
C ILE A 99 -13.51 5.74 -1.08
N ASP A 100 -14.08 6.51 -0.14
CA ASP A 100 -14.12 6.28 1.32
C ASP A 100 -14.68 4.94 1.80
N ALA A 101 -15.64 4.32 1.10
CA ALA A 101 -16.33 3.15 1.68
C ALA A 101 -15.52 1.85 1.65
N ARG A 102 -14.42 1.79 0.88
CA ARG A 102 -13.68 0.53 0.66
C ARG A 102 -12.17 0.60 0.94
N LEU A 103 -11.60 1.79 1.08
CA LEU A 103 -10.15 2.02 1.11
C LEU A 103 -9.63 2.75 2.37
N ASN A 104 -10.49 3.12 3.31
CA ASN A 104 -10.06 3.79 4.54
C ASN A 104 -9.63 2.80 5.62
N PHE A 105 -8.36 2.38 5.56
CA PHE A 105 -7.70 1.66 6.66
C PHE A 105 -6.37 2.33 7.05
N ILE A 106 -6.24 3.65 6.81
CA ILE A 106 -5.07 4.44 7.20
C ILE A 106 -5.50 5.43 8.27
#